data_AF-A0A7R9BBC0-F1
#
_entry.id   AF-A0A7R9BBC0-F1
#
_cell.length_a   1.000
_cell.length_b   1.000
_cell.length_c   1.000
_cell.angle_alpha   90.00
_cell.angle_beta   90.00
_cell.angle_gamma   90.00
#
_symmetry.space_group_name_H-M   'P 1'
#
loop_
_entity.id
_entity.type
_entity.pdbx_description
1 polymer ?
#
loop_
_entity_poly.entity_id
_entity_poly.type
_entity_poly.pdbx_seq_one_letter_code
_entity_poly.pdbx_strand_id
1 'polypeptide(L)'
;MVFLSPSGYSFTESDQGYATNQTQIGSELYTALLQFLWLFPELQTHDFFITGESYAGKYIPALGYAIYKNNPLSELKINLKGLAIGNGFTDPLTQSRSADLLFSLGLIDRKYADGLRSREDQFVEALLTGNYSEAYNVS
;
A
#
# COMPACT_ATOMS: atom_id res chain seq x y z
N MET A 1 18.97 -1.89 8.14
CA MET A 1 17.64 -2.27 7.61
C MET A 1 16.70 -2.41 8.78
N VAL A 2 15.55 -1.71 8.75
CA VAL A 2 14.57 -1.67 9.84
C VAL A 2 13.21 -2.00 9.24
N PHE A 3 12.43 -2.84 9.92
CA PHE A 3 11.08 -3.22 9.49
C PHE A 3 10.05 -2.42 10.28
N LEU A 4 9.10 -1.81 9.58
CA LEU A 4 7.99 -1.04 10.16
C LEU A 4 6.68 -1.51 9.53
N SER A 5 5.65 -1.69 10.36
CA SER A 5 4.28 -2.01 9.95
C SER A 5 3.30 -1.07 10.64
N PRO A 6 2.13 -0.76 10.03
CA PRO A 6 1.09 0.03 10.69
C PRO A 6 0.51 -0.69 11.92
N SER A 7 -0.21 0.05 12.76
CA SER A 7 -0.87 -0.55 13.92
C SER A 7 -1.94 -1.57 13.47
N GLY A 8 -2.10 -2.64 14.25
CA GLY A 8 -2.99 -3.74 13.92
C GLY A 8 -2.29 -5.00 13.40
N TYR A 9 -1.08 -4.90 12.85
CA TYR A 9 -0.27 -6.09 12.58
C TYR A 9 0.44 -6.51 13.89
N SER A 10 0.06 -7.69 14.41
CA SER A 10 0.73 -8.42 15.51
C SER A 10 0.52 -7.99 16.97
N PHE A 11 0.20 -6.74 17.30
CA PHE A 11 0.25 -6.28 18.72
C PHE A 11 -0.93 -5.44 19.24
N THR A 12 -2.00 -5.23 18.47
CA THR A 12 -3.22 -4.60 19.03
C THR A 12 -4.12 -5.64 19.69
N GLU A 13 -4.60 -5.36 20.90
CA GLU A 13 -5.62 -6.18 21.59
C GLU A 13 -7.04 -5.62 21.43
N SER A 14 -7.20 -4.54 20.65
CA SER A 14 -8.46 -3.84 20.44
C SER A 14 -8.76 -3.66 18.96
N ASP A 15 -10.03 -3.88 18.59
CA ASP A 15 -10.56 -3.64 17.24
C ASP A 15 -10.45 -2.17 16.80
N GLN A 16 -10.38 -1.25 17.76
CA GLN A 16 -10.17 0.18 17.47
C GLN A 16 -8.71 0.51 17.15
N GLY A 17 -7.79 -0.44 17.36
CA GLY A 17 -6.37 -0.28 17.06
C GLY A 17 -5.98 -0.72 15.65
N TYR A 18 -6.93 -1.07 14.78
CA TYR A 18 -6.67 -1.35 13.38
C TYR A 18 -6.76 -0.08 12.54
N ALA A 19 -5.74 0.16 11.71
CA ALA A 19 -5.82 1.21 10.72
C ALA A 19 -6.88 0.88 9.66
N THR A 20 -7.82 1.80 9.44
CA THR A 20 -8.98 1.55 8.54
C THR A 20 -8.83 2.16 7.14
N ASN A 21 -7.79 2.98 6.93
CA ASN A 21 -7.51 3.62 5.64
C ASN A 21 -6.04 3.99 5.49
N GLN A 22 -5.64 4.34 4.25
CA GLN A 22 -4.24 4.63 3.92
C GLN A 22 -3.71 5.92 4.58
N THR A 23 -4.58 6.90 4.84
CA THR A 23 -4.18 8.14 5.55
C THR A 23 -3.75 7.82 6.98
N GLN A 24 -4.54 6.97 7.66
CA GLN A 24 -4.22 6.51 9.01
C GLN A 24 -2.92 5.70 9.02
N ILE A 25 -2.75 4.76 8.09
CA ILE A 25 -1.52 3.98 7.91
C ILE A 25 -0.30 4.89 7.74
N GLY A 26 -0.37 5.87 6.83
CA GLY A 26 0.73 6.79 6.59
C GLY A 26 1.08 7.62 7.83
N SER A 27 0.08 8.08 8.57
CA SER A 27 0.28 8.85 9.81
C SER A 27 0.89 8.01 10.92
N GLU A 28 0.44 6.78 11.13
CA GLU A 28 0.95 5.90 12.18
C GLU A 28 2.38 5.46 11.90
N LEU A 29 2.67 5.07 10.65
CA LEU A 29 4.03 4.73 10.22
C LEU A 29 4.98 5.93 10.34
N TYR A 30 4.52 7.14 10.02
CA TYR A 30 5.30 8.36 10.20
C TYR A 30 5.62 8.60 11.68
N THR A 31 4.62 8.49 12.56
CA THR A 31 4.81 8.62 14.01
C THR A 31 5.79 7.58 14.57
N ALA A 32 5.66 6.32 14.15
CA ALA A 32 6.59 5.26 14.54
C ALA A 32 8.03 5.57 14.08
N LEU A 33 8.19 6.07 12.86
CA LEU A 33 9.50 6.45 12.31
C LEU A 33 10.12 7.65 13.05
N LEU A 34 9.32 8.65 13.43
CA LEU A 34 9.82 9.76 14.25
C LEU A 34 10.30 9.28 15.63
N GLN A 35 9.53 8.41 16.29
CA GLN A 35 9.94 7.82 17.57
C GLN A 35 11.24 7.01 17.43
N PHE A 36 11.37 6.24 16.35
CA PHE A 36 12.59 5.51 16.04
C PHE A 36 13.79 6.46 15.88
N LEU A 37 13.66 7.53 15.10
CA LEU A 37 14.73 8.52 14.91
C LEU A 37 15.03 9.37 16.15
N TRP A 38 14.09 9.44 17.09
CA TRP A 38 14.31 10.06 18.40
C TRP A 38 15.17 9.17 19.31
N LEU A 39 14.96 7.85 19.25
CA LEU A 39 15.78 6.86 19.97
C LEU A 39 17.18 6.67 19.34
N PHE A 40 17.29 6.86 18.02
CA PHE A 40 18.54 6.70 17.25
C PHE A 40 18.88 7.98 16.46
N PRO A 41 19.20 9.09 17.14
CA PRO A 41 19.41 10.39 16.50
C PRO A 41 20.56 10.42 15.49
N GLU A 42 21.55 9.53 15.63
CA GLU A 42 22.67 9.39 14.70
C GLU A 42 22.21 9.03 13.27
N LEU A 43 21.04 8.40 13.12
CA LEU A 43 20.50 8.00 11.82
C LEU A 43 19.78 9.12 11.07
N GLN A 44 19.50 10.25 11.72
CA GLN A 44 18.69 11.34 11.13
C GLN A 44 19.33 11.94 9.87
N THR A 45 20.65 11.98 9.82
CA THR A 45 21.39 12.55 8.68
C THR A 45 21.54 11.58 7.51
N HIS A 46 21.28 10.28 7.74
CA HIS A 46 21.46 9.26 6.72
C HIS A 46 20.39 9.37 5.63
N ASP A 47 20.75 8.96 4.43
CA ASP A 47 19.79 8.80 3.35
C ASP A 47 18.77 7.72 3.72
N PHE A 48 17.50 8.09 3.66
CA PHE A 48 16.40 7.21 4.02
C PHE A 48 15.65 6.75 2.77
N PHE A 49 15.41 5.44 2.68
CA PHE A 49 14.66 4.80 1.60
C PHE A 49 13.53 3.97 2.19
N ILE A 50 12.37 3.99 1.54
CA ILE A 50 11.25 3.13 1.91
C ILE A 50 11.12 2.04 0.86
N THR A 51 11.18 0.79 1.30
CA THR A 51 11.12 -0.37 0.41
C THR A 51 10.12 -1.41 0.90
N GLY A 52 9.52 -2.17 0.00
CA GLY A 52 8.62 -3.26 0.35
C GLY A 52 7.94 -3.87 -0.87
N GLU A 53 7.07 -4.84 -0.62
CA GLU A 53 6.45 -5.66 -1.66
C GLU A 53 4.93 -5.80 -1.47
N SER A 54 4.22 -6.18 -2.54
CA SER A 54 2.81 -6.59 -2.48
C SER A 54 1.93 -5.43 -2.01
N TYR A 55 1.20 -5.58 -0.90
CA TYR A 55 0.34 -4.51 -0.39
C TYR A 55 1.12 -3.30 0.14
N ALA A 56 2.45 -3.41 0.29
CA ALA A 56 3.31 -2.25 0.49
C ALA A 56 3.23 -1.26 -0.70
N GLY A 57 2.71 -1.68 -1.86
CA GLY A 57 2.31 -0.80 -2.96
C GLY A 57 1.28 0.27 -2.57
N LYS A 58 0.58 0.09 -1.44
CA LYS A 58 -0.28 1.11 -0.79
C LYS A 58 0.45 1.82 0.35
N TYR A 59 1.15 1.07 1.22
CA TYR A 59 1.80 1.61 2.40
C TYR A 59 2.95 2.57 2.09
N ILE A 60 3.76 2.27 1.08
CA ILE A 60 4.95 3.03 0.73
C ILE A 60 4.57 4.43 0.22
N PRO A 61 3.65 4.58 -0.75
CA PRO A 61 3.14 5.90 -1.11
C PRO A 61 2.48 6.64 0.05
N ALA A 62 1.73 5.94 0.91
CA ALA A 62 1.07 6.56 2.07
C ALA A 62 2.08 7.16 3.06
N LEU A 63 3.11 6.41 3.44
CA LEU A 63 4.19 6.90 4.30
C LEU A 63 5.02 7.98 3.60
N GLY A 64 5.38 7.79 2.33
CA GLY A 64 6.12 8.79 1.55
C GLY A 64 5.38 10.13 1.48
N TYR A 65 4.07 10.10 1.28
CA TYR A 65 3.22 11.28 1.30
C TYR A 65 3.12 11.91 2.69
N ALA A 66 2.99 11.10 3.75
CA ALA A 66 2.98 11.59 5.12
C ALA A 66 4.31 12.30 5.48
N ILE A 67 5.45 11.74 5.08
CA ILE A 67 6.76 12.40 5.24
C ILE A 67 6.76 13.71 4.45
N TYR A 68 6.45 13.69 3.16
CA TYR A 68 6.44 14.90 2.31
C TYR A 68 5.63 16.04 2.91
N LYS A 69 4.42 15.75 3.42
CA LYS A 69 3.52 16.75 4.01
C LYS A 69 4.03 17.30 5.34
N ASN A 70 4.55 16.44 6.21
CA ASN A 70 4.89 16.82 7.59
C ASN A 70 6.35 17.28 7.75
N ASN A 71 7.26 16.85 6.88
CA ASN A 71 8.68 17.22 6.95
C ASN A 71 8.89 18.72 7.04
N PRO A 72 8.24 19.59 6.22
CA PRO A 72 8.44 21.03 6.29
C PRO A 72 8.11 21.64 7.66
N LEU A 73 7.14 21.08 8.38
CA LEU A 73 6.63 21.57 9.66
C LEU A 73 7.30 20.94 10.89
N SER A 74 7.93 19.78 10.74
CA SER A 74 8.57 19.03 11.83
C SER A 74 9.96 19.58 12.17
N GLU A 75 10.35 19.62 13.45
CA GLU A 75 11.75 19.89 13.83
C GLU A 75 12.66 18.72 13.46
N LEU A 76 12.16 17.50 13.65
CA LEU A 76 12.82 16.26 13.27
C LEU A 76 12.54 15.97 11.79
N LYS A 77 13.55 16.18 10.93
CA LYS A 77 13.45 15.95 9.49
C LYS A 77 13.87 14.52 9.13
N ILE A 78 13.14 13.90 8.21
CA ILE A 78 13.49 12.62 7.59
C ILE A 78 14.11 12.90 6.22
N ASN A 79 15.35 12.47 6.01
CA ASN A 79 16.08 12.65 4.74
C ASN A 79 15.65 11.59 3.68
N LEU A 80 14.38 11.60 3.30
CA LEU A 80 13.81 10.66 2.32
C LEU A 80 14.41 10.90 0.92
N LYS A 81 15.07 9.88 0.36
CA LYS A 81 15.70 9.91 -0.96
C LYS A 81 14.98 9.12 -2.04
N GLY A 82 14.22 8.11 -1.66
CA GLY A 82 13.54 7.28 -2.65
C GLY A 82 12.60 6.24 -2.07
N LEU A 83 11.78 5.72 -2.96
CA LEU A 83 10.80 4.66 -2.72
C LEU A 83 11.11 3.50 -3.69
N ALA A 84 11.05 2.27 -3.21
CA ALA A 84 11.17 1.07 -4.05
C ALA A 84 10.06 0.09 -3.72
N ILE A 85 9.29 -0.31 -4.73
CA ILE A 85 8.10 -1.17 -4.55
C ILE A 85 8.25 -2.40 -5.46
N GLY A 86 8.40 -3.58 -4.87
CA GLY A 86 8.39 -4.85 -5.59
C GLY A 86 6.95 -5.36 -5.76
N ASN A 87 6.58 -5.79 -6.97
CA ASN A 87 5.29 -6.46 -7.25
C ASN A 87 4.08 -5.82 -6.54
N GLY A 88 4.04 -4.49 -6.50
CA GLY A 88 3.12 -3.75 -5.64
C GLY A 88 1.70 -3.71 -6.17
N PHE A 89 0.71 -3.85 -5.29
CA PHE A 89 -0.68 -3.53 -5.61
C PHE A 89 -0.92 -2.03 -5.38
N THR A 90 -0.77 -1.24 -6.44
CA THR A 90 -0.77 0.23 -6.38
C THR A 90 -1.96 0.83 -7.12
N ASP A 91 -2.29 0.33 -8.31
CA ASP A 91 -3.40 0.77 -9.14
C ASP A 91 -4.37 -0.40 -9.45
N PRO A 92 -5.43 -0.57 -8.65
CA PRO A 92 -6.39 -1.65 -8.84
C PRO A 92 -7.08 -1.63 -10.20
N LEU A 93 -7.32 -0.45 -10.80
CA LEU A 93 -8.06 -0.37 -12.07
C LEU A 93 -7.26 -1.02 -13.20
N THR A 94 -5.97 -0.71 -13.29
CA THR A 94 -5.10 -1.29 -14.32
C THR A 94 -4.67 -2.72 -13.95
N GLN A 95 -4.40 -2.99 -12.68
CA GLN A 95 -3.82 -4.27 -12.24
C GLN A 95 -4.85 -5.41 -12.13
N SER A 96 -6.14 -5.12 -12.06
CA SER A 96 -7.22 -6.12 -12.07
C SER A 96 -7.58 -6.61 -13.47
N ARG A 97 -6.71 -6.43 -14.48
CA ARG A 97 -6.88 -6.96 -15.83
C ARG A 97 -5.84 -8.05 -16.08
N SER A 98 -6.16 -9.27 -15.67
CA SER A 98 -5.29 -10.44 -15.66
C SER A 98 -5.69 -11.54 -16.63
N ALA A 99 -6.97 -11.58 -17.03
CA ALA A 99 -7.53 -12.64 -17.88
C ALA A 99 -6.73 -12.85 -19.17
N ASP A 100 -6.36 -11.76 -19.85
CA ASP A 100 -5.62 -11.80 -21.12
C ASP A 100 -4.20 -12.31 -20.94
N LEU A 101 -3.53 -11.92 -19.84
CA LEU A 101 -2.20 -12.41 -19.51
C LEU A 101 -2.23 -13.91 -19.22
N LEU A 102 -3.15 -14.35 -18.35
CA LEU A 102 -3.29 -15.75 -17.98
C LEU A 102 -3.60 -16.63 -19.19
N PHE A 103 -4.48 -16.16 -20.08
CA PHE A 103 -4.80 -16.86 -21.32
C PHE A 103 -3.60 -16.93 -22.28
N SER A 104 -2.88 -15.81 -22.46
CA SER A 104 -1.71 -15.74 -23.35
C SER A 104 -0.55 -16.61 -22.87
N LEU A 105 -0.43 -16.82 -21.56
CA LEU A 105 0.55 -17.73 -20.96
C LEU A 105 0.11 -19.21 -21.00
N GLY A 106 -1.11 -19.52 -21.47
CA GLY A 106 -1.67 -20.86 -21.49
C GLY A 106 -2.04 -21.40 -20.11
N LEU A 107 -2.17 -20.53 -19.10
CA LEU A 107 -2.52 -20.91 -17.72
C LEU A 107 -4.03 -21.18 -17.57
N ILE A 108 -4.85 -20.61 -18.45
CA ILE A 108 -6.30 -20.80 -18.49
C ILE A 108 -6.77 -21.00 -19.93
N ASP A 109 -7.90 -21.70 -20.10
CA ASP A 109 -8.54 -21.83 -21.40
C ASP A 109 -9.42 -20.61 -21.74
N ARG A 110 -9.99 -20.63 -22.96
CA ARG A 110 -10.84 -19.53 -23.44
C ARG A 110 -12.08 -19.31 -22.56
N LYS A 111 -12.70 -20.38 -22.07
CA LYS A 111 -13.92 -20.30 -21.24
C LYS A 111 -13.61 -19.62 -19.90
N TYR A 112 -12.52 -19.98 -19.26
CA TYR A 112 -12.08 -19.33 -18.02
C TYR A 112 -11.66 -17.87 -18.27
N ALA A 113 -11.00 -17.58 -19.38
CA ALA A 113 -10.62 -16.21 -19.74
C ALA A 113 -11.84 -15.31 -19.94
N ASP A 114 -12.86 -15.77 -20.67
CA ASP A 114 -14.10 -15.01 -20.89
C ASP A 114 -14.86 -14.79 -19.57
N GLY A 115 -14.88 -15.79 -18.67
CA GLY A 115 -15.47 -15.64 -17.34
C GLY A 115 -14.73 -14.64 -16.45
N LEU A 116 -13.39 -14.65 -16.47
CA LEU A 116 -12.57 -13.69 -15.75
C LEU A 116 -12.78 -12.27 -16.28
N ARG A 117 -12.76 -12.04 -17.60
CA ARG A 117 -13.02 -10.71 -18.19
C ARG A 117 -14.35 -10.12 -17.70
N SER A 118 -15.41 -10.93 -17.67
CA SER A 118 -16.71 -10.48 -17.16
C SER A 118 -16.66 -10.04 -15.69
N ARG A 119 -15.88 -10.73 -14.84
CA ARG A 119 -15.69 -10.34 -13.43
C ARG A 119 -14.81 -9.10 -13.30
N GLU A 120 -13.75 -9.01 -14.10
CA GLU A 120 -12.86 -7.86 -14.14
C GLU A 120 -13.62 -6.57 -14.56
N ASP A 121 -14.58 -6.68 -15.48
CA ASP A 121 -15.46 -5.58 -15.87
C ASP A 121 -16.40 -5.16 -14.73
N GLN A 122 -17.04 -6.11 -14.04
CA GLN A 122 -17.85 -5.84 -12.85
C GLN A 122 -17.03 -5.17 -11.75
N PHE A 123 -15.80 -5.65 -11.52
CA PHE A 123 -14.88 -5.08 -10.55
C PHE A 123 -14.56 -3.61 -10.86
N VAL A 124 -14.26 -3.29 -12.11
CA VAL A 124 -13.95 -1.91 -12.52
C VAL A 124 -15.18 -1.01 -12.44
N GLU A 125 -16.35 -1.49 -12.84
CA GLU A 125 -17.60 -0.73 -12.71
C GLU A 125 -17.90 -0.42 -11.23
N ALA A 126 -17.77 -1.41 -10.35
CA ALA A 126 -17.96 -1.23 -8.91
C ALA A 126 -16.95 -0.22 -8.32
N LEU A 127 -15.68 -0.26 -8.74
CA LEU A 127 -14.69 0.73 -8.32
C LEU A 127 -15.01 2.14 -8.81
N LEU A 128 -15.38 2.30 -10.08
CA LEU A 128 -15.67 3.61 -10.68
C LEU A 128 -16.94 4.26 -10.10
N THR A 129 -17.89 3.44 -9.64
CA THR A 129 -19.11 3.91 -8.96
C THR A 129 -18.94 4.10 -7.45
N GLY A 130 -17.76 3.79 -6.90
CA GLY A 130 -17.46 3.89 -5.47
C GLY A 130 -18.12 2.80 -4.62
N ASN A 131 -18.64 1.73 -5.23
CA ASN A 131 -19.24 0.60 -4.53
C ASN A 131 -18.17 -0.43 -4.15
N TYR A 132 -17.38 -0.10 -3.11
CA TYR A 132 -16.25 -0.93 -2.69
C TYR A 132 -16.64 -2.30 -2.14
N SER A 133 -17.84 -2.45 -1.56
CA SER A 133 -18.35 -3.74 -1.09
C SER A 133 -18.60 -4.68 -2.27
N GLU A 134 -19.18 -4.17 -3.35
CA GLU A 134 -19.37 -4.96 -4.57
C GLU A 134 -18.02 -5.29 -5.21
N ALA A 135 -17.11 -4.32 -5.32
CA ALA A 135 -15.77 -4.54 -5.84
C ALA A 135 -15.04 -5.66 -5.08
N TYR A 136 -15.20 -5.75 -3.75
CA TYR A 136 -14.65 -6.84 -2.95
C TYR A 136 -15.29 -8.21 -3.23
N ASN A 137 -16.59 -8.26 -3.51
CA ASN A 137 -17.29 -9.52 -3.74
C ASN A 137 -17.00 -10.13 -5.12
N VAL A 138 -16.68 -9.29 -6.11
CA VAL A 138 -16.43 -9.71 -7.50
C VAL A 138 -14.96 -9.86 -7.85
N SER A 139 -14.05 -9.39 -6.99
CA SER A 139 -12.59 -9.54 -7.14
C SER A 139 -12.11 -10.98 -7.03
#